data_AF-A0A2G2F9U2-F1
#
_entry.id   AF-A0A2G2F9U2-F1
#
_cell.length_a   1.000
_cell.length_b   1.000
_cell.length_c   1.000
_cell.angle_alpha   90.00
_cell.angle_beta   90.00
_cell.angle_gamma   90.00
#
_symmetry.space_group_name_H-M   'P 1'
#
loop_
_entity.id
_entity.type
_entity.pdbx_description
1 polymer ?
#
loop_
_entity_poly.entity_id
_entity_poly.type
_entity_poly.pdbx_seq_one_letter_code
_entity_poly.pdbx_strand_id
1 'polypeptide(L)'
;MKKLITILASVILSFGLFAQNAEVKGDEASLKEDVASGNIEIIFPESAKAEDIEKSAEYYVDYFTVDYNAETRLAKITMVDNTSQSRRVIKRLLLSNNVRTIDFNGESYSINDFHSKYID
;
A
#
# COMPACT_ATOMS: atom_id res chain seq x y z
N MET A 1 44.32 -15.64 -2.80
CA MET A 1 43.87 -14.33 -2.30
C MET A 1 43.20 -13.47 -3.38
N LYS A 2 43.74 -13.35 -4.61
CA LYS A 2 43.09 -12.57 -5.70
C LYS A 2 41.71 -13.12 -6.14
N LYS A 3 41.52 -14.44 -6.15
CA LYS A 3 40.25 -15.09 -6.54
C LYS A 3 39.14 -15.01 -5.48
N LEU A 4 39.49 -14.82 -4.20
CA LEU A 4 38.52 -14.65 -3.10
C LEU A 4 37.92 -13.23 -3.10
N ILE A 5 38.73 -12.24 -3.48
CA ILE A 5 38.26 -10.84 -3.64
C ILE A 5 37.28 -10.73 -4.81
N THR A 6 37.45 -11.52 -5.88
CA THR A 6 36.55 -11.52 -7.04
C THR A 6 35.17 -12.13 -6.75
N ILE A 7 35.10 -13.12 -5.84
CA ILE A 7 33.82 -13.73 -5.40
C ILE A 7 33.08 -12.80 -4.43
N LEU A 8 33.80 -12.09 -3.55
CA LEU A 8 33.19 -11.12 -2.64
C LEU A 8 32.66 -9.88 -3.39
N ALA A 9 33.30 -9.50 -4.49
CA ALA A 9 32.87 -8.40 -5.35
C ALA A 9 31.63 -8.71 -6.21
N SER A 10 31.25 -9.98 -6.39
CA SER A 10 30.12 -10.38 -7.24
C SER A 10 28.79 -10.54 -6.48
N VAL A 11 28.80 -10.42 -5.15
CA VAL A 11 27.58 -10.48 -4.30
C VAL A 11 26.96 -9.09 -4.08
N ILE A 12 27.63 -8.02 -4.54
CA ILE A 12 27.12 -6.63 -4.49
C ILE A 12 26.44 -6.26 -5.82
N LEU A 13 25.66 -7.18 -6.41
CA LEU A 13 24.44 -6.75 -7.09
C LEU A 13 23.38 -6.58 -6.01
N SER A 14 23.60 -5.56 -5.18
CA SER A 14 22.59 -4.99 -4.32
C SER A 14 21.36 -4.74 -5.18
N PHE A 15 20.36 -5.59 -5.03
CA PHE A 15 18.99 -5.37 -5.46
C PHE A 15 18.69 -3.89 -5.25
N GLY A 16 18.55 -3.15 -6.34
CA GLY A 16 17.93 -1.83 -6.29
C GLY A 16 16.52 -2.08 -5.78
N LEU A 17 16.32 -1.93 -4.48
CA LEU A 17 15.00 -1.90 -3.88
C LEU A 17 14.39 -0.58 -4.38
N PHE A 18 13.79 -0.61 -5.57
CA PHE A 18 12.87 0.44 -5.99
C PHE A 18 11.86 0.62 -4.85
N ALA A 19 11.69 1.86 -4.40
CA ALA A 19 10.75 2.17 -3.33
C ALA A 19 9.37 1.61 -3.71
N GLN A 20 8.85 0.66 -2.92
CA GLN A 20 7.55 0.03 -3.14
C GLN A 20 6.45 0.92 -2.56
N ASN A 21 6.33 2.11 -3.14
CA ASN A 21 5.35 3.09 -2.70
C ASN A 21 4.00 2.75 -3.31
N ALA A 22 2.96 2.71 -2.46
CA ALA A 22 1.61 2.87 -2.98
C ALA A 22 1.39 4.36 -3.29
N GLU A 23 0.38 4.66 -4.09
CA GLU A 23 0.02 6.03 -4.47
C GLU A 23 -1.46 6.27 -4.18
N VAL A 24 -1.79 7.45 -3.66
CA VAL A 24 -3.16 7.96 -3.59
C VAL A 24 -3.25 9.18 -4.48
N LYS A 25 -4.28 9.24 -5.33
CA LYS A 25 -4.52 10.34 -6.25
C LYS A 25 -5.51 11.35 -5.68
N GLY A 26 -5.53 12.53 -6.28
CA GLY A 26 -6.40 13.64 -5.86
C GLY A 26 -5.71 14.58 -4.89
N ASP A 27 -6.52 15.32 -4.14
CA ASP A 27 -6.07 16.28 -3.13
C ASP A 27 -6.61 15.91 -1.74
N GLU A 28 -6.24 16.69 -0.73
CA GLU A 28 -6.67 16.43 0.65
C GLU A 28 -8.19 16.52 0.82
N ALA A 29 -8.89 17.34 0.02
CA ALA A 29 -10.33 17.48 0.11
C ALA A 29 -11.04 16.26 -0.47
N SER A 30 -10.61 15.76 -1.63
CA SER A 30 -11.16 14.55 -2.23
C SER A 30 -10.88 13.32 -1.35
N LEU A 31 -9.66 13.18 -0.83
CA LEU A 31 -9.32 12.07 0.08
C LEU A 31 -10.16 12.11 1.36
N LYS A 32 -10.46 13.30 1.88
CA LYS A 32 -11.33 13.45 3.05
C LYS A 32 -12.76 13.02 2.75
N GLU A 33 -13.27 13.31 1.56
CA GLU A 33 -14.60 12.86 1.12
C GLU A 33 -14.64 11.34 0.95
N ASP A 34 -13.62 10.76 0.32
CA ASP A 34 -13.43 9.31 0.16
C ASP A 34 -13.44 8.60 1.52
N VAL A 35 -12.65 9.09 2.48
CA VAL A 35 -12.60 8.56 3.85
C VAL A 35 -13.94 8.72 4.57
N ALA A 36 -14.62 9.85 4.42
CA ALA A 36 -15.93 10.08 5.03
C ALA A 36 -17.02 9.17 4.44
N SER A 37 -16.96 8.90 3.14
CA SER A 37 -17.89 8.00 2.44
C SER A 37 -17.56 6.52 2.63
N GLY A 38 -16.35 6.20 3.11
CA GLY A 38 -15.86 4.85 3.28
C GLY A 38 -15.43 4.18 1.97
N ASN A 39 -15.14 4.97 0.93
CA ASN A 39 -14.66 4.48 -0.36
C ASN A 39 -13.28 5.07 -0.60
N ILE A 40 -12.24 4.27 -0.36
CA ILE A 40 -10.84 4.73 -0.41
C ILE A 40 -10.15 4.03 -1.56
N GLU A 41 -9.49 4.82 -2.42
CA GLU A 41 -8.75 4.30 -3.57
C GLU A 41 -7.23 4.37 -3.31
N ILE A 42 -6.55 3.23 -3.48
CA ILE A 42 -5.09 3.14 -3.33
C ILE A 42 -4.51 2.39 -4.53
N ILE A 43 -3.52 2.99 -5.19
CA ILE A 43 -2.76 2.33 -6.26
C ILE A 43 -1.59 1.58 -5.63
N PHE A 44 -1.56 0.26 -5.81
CA PHE A 44 -0.48 -0.57 -5.29
C PHE A 44 0.80 -0.46 -6.14
N PRO A 45 1.98 -0.68 -5.55
CA PRO A 45 3.23 -0.72 -6.29
C PRO A 45 3.23 -1.87 -7.30
N GLU A 46 4.01 -1.73 -8.38
CA GLU A 46 4.13 -2.76 -9.44
C GLU A 46 4.62 -4.12 -8.93
N SER A 47 5.34 -4.12 -7.81
CA SER A 47 5.81 -5.34 -7.15
C SER A 47 4.71 -6.14 -6.43
N ALA A 48 3.54 -5.55 -6.16
CA ALA A 48 2.44 -6.24 -5.52
C ALA A 48 1.68 -7.09 -6.55
N LYS A 49 1.42 -8.36 -6.21
CA LYS A 49 0.71 -9.30 -7.08
C LYS A 49 -0.78 -9.27 -6.77
N ALA A 50 -1.62 -9.28 -7.80
CA ALA A 50 -3.08 -9.35 -7.67
C ALA A 50 -3.52 -10.50 -6.73
N GLU A 51 -2.98 -11.70 -6.94
CA GLU A 51 -3.29 -12.89 -6.14
C GLU A 51 -2.96 -12.70 -4.64
N ASP A 52 -1.87 -12.00 -4.32
CA ASP A 52 -1.48 -11.74 -2.93
C ASP A 52 -2.42 -10.70 -2.28
N ILE A 53 -2.83 -9.69 -3.05
CA ILE A 53 -3.78 -8.64 -2.59
C ILE A 53 -5.15 -9.27 -2.31
N GLU A 54 -5.67 -10.06 -3.25
CA GLU A 54 -6.97 -10.74 -3.15
C GLU A 54 -7.00 -11.68 -1.94
N LYS A 55 -6.00 -12.57 -1.82
CA LYS A 55 -5.88 -13.48 -0.67
C LYS A 55 -5.75 -12.74 0.65
N SER A 56 -5.00 -11.64 0.68
CA SER A 56 -4.83 -10.85 1.91
C SER A 56 -6.14 -10.15 2.31
N ALA A 57 -6.94 -9.71 1.34
CA ALA A 57 -8.21 -9.04 1.58
C ALA A 57 -9.26 -9.96 2.21
N GLU A 58 -9.24 -11.27 1.91
CA GLU A 58 -10.15 -12.27 2.50
C GLU A 58 -10.11 -12.30 4.04
N TYR A 59 -8.97 -11.93 4.66
CA TYR A 59 -8.83 -11.88 6.12
C TYR A 59 -9.50 -10.66 6.76
N TYR A 60 -9.99 -9.70 5.98
CA TYR A 60 -10.50 -8.41 6.46
C TYR A 60 -11.93 -8.09 6.02
N VAL A 61 -12.67 -9.08 5.52
CA VAL A 61 -14.04 -8.93 5.00
C VAL A 61 -15.05 -8.38 6.01
N ASP A 62 -14.80 -8.54 7.31
CA ASP A 62 -15.63 -7.95 8.37
C ASP A 62 -15.47 -6.42 8.48
N TYR A 63 -14.40 -5.87 7.89
CA TYR A 63 -14.05 -4.46 7.96
C TYR A 63 -14.27 -3.73 6.63
N PHE A 64 -13.90 -4.36 5.51
CA PHE A 64 -14.01 -3.77 4.17
C PHE A 64 -13.97 -4.85 3.07
N THR A 65 -14.43 -4.49 1.88
CA THR A 65 -14.19 -5.23 0.64
C THR A 65 -13.13 -4.54 -0.22
N VAL A 66 -12.43 -5.29 -1.06
CA VAL A 66 -11.44 -4.76 -2.00
C VAL A 66 -11.78 -5.20 -3.41
N ASP A 67 -11.96 -4.23 -4.31
CA ASP A 67 -12.04 -4.45 -5.76
C ASP A 67 -10.71 -4.02 -6.39
N TYR A 68 -9.90 -4.99 -6.82
CA TYR A 68 -8.56 -4.75 -7.35
C TYR A 68 -8.52 -4.89 -8.86
N ASN A 69 -8.06 -3.85 -9.55
CA ASN A 69 -7.80 -3.88 -10.98
C ASN A 69 -6.30 -4.10 -11.24
N ALA A 70 -5.94 -5.27 -11.78
CA ALA A 70 -4.54 -5.62 -12.03
C ALA A 70 -3.88 -4.79 -13.15
N GLU A 71 -4.63 -4.25 -14.10
CA GLU A 71 -4.09 -3.41 -15.18
C GLU A 71 -3.65 -2.04 -14.66
N THR A 72 -4.45 -1.44 -13.78
CA THR A 72 -4.19 -0.11 -13.20
C THR A 72 -3.52 -0.16 -11.83
N ARG A 73 -3.49 -1.35 -11.21
CA ARG A 73 -3.11 -1.62 -9.81
C ARG A 73 -3.97 -0.89 -8.78
N LEU A 74 -5.13 -0.40 -9.18
CA LEU A 74 -6.04 0.32 -8.32
C LEU A 74 -6.81 -0.67 -7.43
N ALA A 75 -6.67 -0.52 -6.12
CA ALA A 75 -7.52 -1.15 -5.12
C ALA A 75 -8.58 -0.16 -4.67
N LYS A 76 -9.86 -0.48 -4.92
CA LYS A 76 -11.00 0.24 -4.37
C LYS A 76 -11.44 -0.44 -3.09
N ILE A 77 -11.26 0.23 -1.97
CA ILE A 77 -11.58 -0.28 -0.64
C ILE A 77 -12.92 0.33 -0.22
N THR A 78 -13.92 -0.53 -0.02
CA THR A 78 -15.25 -0.12 0.47
C THR A 78 -15.45 -0.64 1.88
N MET A 79 -15.60 0.28 2.84
CA MET A 79 -15.78 -0.05 4.25
C MET A 79 -17.14 -0.72 4.50
N VAL A 80 -17.14 -1.82 5.25
CA VAL A 80 -18.38 -2.43 5.78
C VAL A 80 -18.90 -1.61 6.95
N ASP A 81 -17.98 -1.23 7.86
CA ASP A 81 -18.21 -0.29 8.93
C ASP A 81 -17.14 0.82 8.87
N ASN A 82 -17.55 2.08 8.72
CA ASN A 82 -16.64 3.20 8.53
C ASN A 82 -16.25 3.89 9.86
N THR A 83 -15.86 3.09 10.86
CA THR A 83 -15.25 3.59 12.09
C THR A 83 -13.73 3.75 11.94
N SER A 84 -13.11 4.64 12.72
CA SER A 84 -11.63 4.79 12.72
C SER A 84 -10.92 3.46 13.00
N GLN A 85 -11.48 2.64 13.90
CA GLN A 85 -10.93 1.31 14.20
C GLN A 85 -10.93 0.38 12.98
N SER A 86 -12.02 0.37 12.20
CA SER A 86 -12.13 -0.42 10.97
C SER A 86 -11.19 0.11 9.88
N ARG A 87 -11.13 1.45 9.69
CA ARG A 87 -10.19 2.06 8.73
C ARG A 87 -8.72 1.76 9.06
N ARG A 88 -8.38 1.63 10.33
CA ARG A 88 -7.02 1.23 10.77
C ARG A 88 -6.59 -0.14 10.27
N VAL A 89 -7.53 -1.02 9.93
CA VAL A 89 -7.25 -2.35 9.39
C VAL A 89 -6.69 -2.29 7.96
N ILE A 90 -6.97 -1.21 7.20
CA ILE A 90 -6.42 -0.99 5.84
C ILE A 90 -4.88 -1.07 5.87
N LYS A 91 -4.24 -0.57 6.94
CA LYS A 91 -2.78 -0.68 7.10
C LYS A 91 -2.28 -2.12 7.06
N ARG A 92 -3.04 -3.08 7.60
CA ARG A 92 -2.63 -4.50 7.63
C ARG A 92 -2.64 -5.10 6.24
N LEU A 93 -3.65 -4.77 5.42
CA LEU A 93 -3.69 -5.12 4.00
C LEU A 93 -2.44 -4.59 3.28
N LEU A 94 -2.13 -3.31 3.44
CA LEU A 94 -0.95 -2.69 2.82
C LEU A 94 0.36 -3.37 3.29
N LEU A 95 0.51 -3.58 4.59
CA LEU A 95 1.72 -4.20 5.15
C LEU A 95 1.92 -5.65 4.71
N SER A 96 0.83 -6.43 4.60
CA SER A 96 0.86 -7.81 4.11
C SER A 96 1.30 -7.92 2.64
N ASN A 97 1.08 -6.85 1.87
CA ASN A 97 1.50 -6.72 0.48
C ASN A 97 2.80 -5.91 0.32
N ASN A 98 3.62 -5.87 1.38
CA ASN A 98 4.94 -5.22 1.42
C ASN A 98 4.96 -3.70 1.15
N VAL A 99 3.81 -3.04 1.14
CA VAL A 99 3.75 -1.58 1.11
C VAL A 99 4.26 -1.06 2.46
N ARG A 100 5.09 -0.01 2.43
CA ARG A 100 5.63 0.65 3.65
C ARG A 100 5.41 2.15 3.66
N THR A 101 5.25 2.72 2.48
CA THR A 101 5.16 4.15 2.19
C THR A 101 4.06 4.40 1.19
N ILE A 102 3.45 5.58 1.29
CA ILE A 102 2.36 6.05 0.42
C ILE A 102 2.75 7.42 -0.10
N ASP A 103 2.78 7.55 -1.42
CA ASP A 103 2.96 8.83 -2.09
C ASP A 103 1.60 9.50 -2.25
N PHE A 104 1.50 10.74 -1.78
CA PHE A 104 0.28 11.54 -1.83
C PHE A 104 0.64 13.02 -1.94
N ASN A 105 0.03 13.71 -2.89
CA ASN A 105 0.22 15.15 -3.11
C ASN A 105 1.70 15.59 -3.23
N GLY A 106 2.54 14.76 -3.87
CA GLY A 106 3.96 15.04 -4.07
C GLY A 106 4.88 14.77 -2.86
N GLU A 107 4.32 14.29 -1.75
CA GLU A 107 5.07 13.88 -0.55
C GLU A 107 4.97 12.36 -0.34
N SER A 108 6.00 11.77 0.27
CA SER A 108 6.00 10.36 0.64
C SER A 108 5.85 10.22 2.16
N TYR A 109 4.84 9.48 2.58
CA TYR A 109 4.50 9.26 3.97
C TYR A 109 4.76 7.80 4.35
N SER A 110 5.19 7.54 5.59
CA SER A 110 5.08 6.18 6.12
C SER A 110 3.61 5.79 6.21
N ILE A 111 3.28 4.49 6.12
CA ILE A 111 1.88 4.02 6.29
C ILE A 111 1.26 4.55 7.60
N ASN A 112 2.05 4.66 8.67
CA ASN A 112 1.54 5.15 9.96
C ASN A 112 1.25 6.64 9.92
N ASP A 113 2.14 7.44 9.34
CA ASP A 113 1.96 8.89 9.24
C ASP A 113 0.81 9.23 8.30
N PHE A 114 0.73 8.55 7.15
CA PHE A 114 -0.38 8.71 6.20
C PHE A 114 -1.72 8.38 6.87
N HIS A 115 -1.80 7.24 7.55
CA HIS A 115 -3.01 6.81 8.23
C HIS A 115 -3.43 7.80 9.33
N SER A 116 -2.50 8.24 10.17
CA SER A 116 -2.80 9.20 11.24
C SER A 116 -3.21 10.58 10.71
N LYS A 117 -2.69 11.00 9.55
CA LYS A 117 -2.94 12.34 9.00
C LYS A 117 -4.20 12.40 8.14
N TYR A 118 -4.51 11.32 7.42
CA TYR A 118 -5.51 11.36 6.36
C TYR A 118 -6.63 10.34 6.48
N ILE A 119 -6.42 9.23 7.19
CA ILE A 119 -7.40 8.13 7.23
C ILE A 119 -8.16 8.08 8.55
N ASP A 120 -7.55 8.46 9.68
CA ASP A 120 -8.21 8.44 11.00
C ASP A 120 -9.39 9.41 11.12
#